data_AF-A0A7J4RND0-F1
#
_entry.id   AF-A0A7J4RND0-F1
#
_cell.length_a   1.000
_cell.length_b   1.000
_cell.length_c   1.000
_cell.angle_alpha   90.00
_cell.angle_beta   90.00
_cell.angle_gamma   90.00
#
_symmetry.space_group_name_H-M   'P 1'
#
loop_
_entity.id
_entity.type
_entity.pdbx_description
1 polymer ?
#
loop_
_entity_poly.entity_id
_entity_poly.type
_entity_poly.pdbx_seq_one_letter_code
_entity_poly.pdbx_strand_id
1 'polypeptide(L)'
;MSDSDIADSLQHPRRSLGDRHRSQAEKYVNLALDENGHLIQDRLVNLEWGEQSARQAVLYDFTNPDNWKILVRVKTLLGDSEGIQSVLEDLFSVLGRKPEQLIQLEGIDFLTSGYRLLLASLDADPLDPNQWWKMVSNSKGVLADFLDRTSKLDLRDRRANTLFSRRIERIRDSGDEDQFMRLSKIILAQRPTNHEAWASLGRMHERRGEYSDAWLCYDQAQSCFPGNPVRDEFKSRMEDELDGKQRRKWKSPGIEQRVDFLSKMEDMATPDSEIESKVVEIAENPMGEVEEMVIEGRISEAFFMTRRMAAQGIEGAIEINEELRKKMERE
;
A
#
# COMPACT_ATOMS: atom_id res chain seq x y z
N MET A 1 -14.84 16.31 13.61
CA MET A 1 -13.93 15.42 12.87
C MET A 1 -14.77 14.84 11.76
N SER A 2 -14.53 15.23 10.51
CA SER A 2 -15.21 14.63 9.36
C SER A 2 -14.72 13.19 9.21
N ASP A 3 -15.54 12.30 8.65
CA ASP A 3 -15.12 10.92 8.37
C ASP A 3 -13.87 10.84 7.48
N SER A 4 -13.59 11.90 6.69
CA SER A 4 -12.33 12.01 5.92
C SER A 4 -11.09 12.05 6.82
N ASP A 5 -11.14 12.75 7.96
CA ASP A 5 -9.99 12.83 8.88
C ASP A 5 -9.63 11.46 9.45
N ILE A 6 -10.63 10.61 9.72
CA ILE A 6 -10.42 9.28 10.29
C ILE A 6 -9.88 8.32 9.23
N ALA A 7 -10.43 8.35 8.01
CA ALA A 7 -9.98 7.51 6.91
C ALA A 7 -8.54 7.85 6.48
N ASP A 8 -8.19 9.14 6.40
CA ASP A 8 -6.85 9.62 6.07
C ASP A 8 -5.84 9.27 7.16
N SER A 9 -6.23 9.43 8.41
CA SER A 9 -5.34 9.17 9.52
C SER A 9 -5.16 7.68 9.87
N LEU A 10 -6.02 6.81 9.34
CA LEU A 10 -5.77 5.36 9.29
C LEU A 10 -4.83 4.98 8.13
N GLN A 11 -4.39 5.92 7.25
CA GLN A 11 -3.51 5.60 6.11
C GLN A 11 -2.11 5.25 6.60
N HIS A 12 -1.72 5.89 7.69
CA HIS A 12 -0.41 5.75 8.27
C HIS A 12 -0.50 5.08 9.64
N PRO A 13 0.40 4.13 9.93
CA PRO A 13 0.53 3.55 11.25
C PRO A 13 0.69 4.62 12.35
N ARG A 14 -0.27 4.64 13.28
CA ARG A 14 -0.33 5.51 14.47
C ARG A 14 0.32 4.81 15.65
N ARG A 15 1.65 4.77 15.65
CA ARG A 15 2.48 4.05 16.64
C ARG A 15 2.04 4.24 18.08
N SER A 16 1.86 5.49 18.53
CA SER A 16 1.50 5.78 19.92
C SER A 16 0.13 5.23 20.32
N LEU A 17 -0.82 5.17 19.38
CA LEU A 17 -2.14 4.62 19.65
C LEU A 17 -2.11 3.09 19.61
N GLY A 18 -1.37 2.51 18.66
CA GLY A 18 -1.09 1.08 18.62
C GLY A 18 -0.44 0.58 19.92
N ASP A 19 0.60 1.28 20.40
CA ASP A 19 1.30 0.95 21.65
C ASP A 19 0.39 1.02 22.88
N ARG A 20 -0.51 2.01 22.94
CA ARG A 20 -1.50 2.13 24.03
C ARG A 20 -2.45 0.95 24.03
N HIS A 21 -3.01 0.61 22.88
CA HIS A 21 -3.93 -0.52 22.74
C HIS A 21 -3.24 -1.86 23.01
N ARG A 22 -1.98 -2.04 22.59
CA ARG A 22 -1.17 -3.22 22.93
C ARG A 22 -0.97 -3.32 24.44
N SER A 23 -0.57 -2.24 25.10
CA SER A 23 -0.37 -2.22 26.56
C SER A 23 -1.67 -2.54 27.31
N GLN A 24 -2.80 -2.04 26.81
CA GLN A 24 -4.12 -2.36 27.37
C GLN A 24 -4.49 -3.84 27.17
N ALA A 25 -4.20 -4.41 26.00
CA ALA A 25 -4.39 -5.82 25.73
C ALA A 25 -3.56 -6.71 26.67
N GLU A 26 -2.26 -6.39 26.82
CA GLU A 26 -1.36 -7.09 27.75
C GLU A 26 -1.87 -7.05 29.20
N LYS A 27 -2.36 -5.89 29.65
CA LYS A 27 -2.95 -5.74 30.97
C LYS A 27 -4.15 -6.66 31.17
N TYR A 28 -5.08 -6.69 30.21
CA TYR A 28 -6.26 -7.54 30.28
C TYR A 28 -5.91 -9.03 30.26
N VAL A 29 -4.97 -9.44 29.40
CA VAL A 29 -4.43 -10.81 29.39
C VAL A 29 -3.87 -11.17 30.75
N ASN A 30 -3.03 -10.32 31.34
CA ASN A 30 -2.43 -10.58 32.65
C ASN A 30 -3.47 -10.67 33.77
N LEU A 31 -4.59 -9.94 33.69
CA LEU A 31 -5.69 -10.04 34.66
C LEU A 31 -6.45 -11.37 34.57
N ALA A 32 -6.44 -12.02 33.40
CA ALA A 32 -7.06 -13.33 33.18
C ALA A 32 -6.16 -14.50 33.63
N LEU A 33 -4.90 -14.26 33.97
CA LEU A 33 -3.92 -15.28 34.31
C LEU A 33 -3.56 -15.28 35.80
N ASP A 34 -3.21 -16.44 36.34
CA ASP A 34 -2.59 -16.60 37.66
C ASP A 34 -1.06 -16.37 37.60
N GLU A 35 -0.39 -16.49 38.75
CA GLU A 35 1.07 -16.33 38.86
C GLU A 35 1.87 -17.37 38.05
N ASN A 36 1.25 -18.50 37.71
CA ASN A 36 1.85 -19.57 36.90
C ASN A 36 1.49 -19.45 35.42
N GLY A 37 0.68 -18.47 35.02
CA GLY A 37 0.21 -18.28 33.65
C GLY A 37 -0.97 -19.16 33.25
N HIS A 38 -1.72 -19.73 34.19
CA HIS A 38 -2.97 -20.45 33.92
C HIS A 38 -4.17 -19.52 33.93
N LEU A 39 -5.20 -19.87 33.15
CA LEU A 39 -6.44 -19.11 33.08
C LEU A 39 -7.24 -19.19 34.39
N ILE A 40 -7.68 -18.03 34.86
CA ILE A 40 -8.60 -17.90 35.98
C ILE A 40 -10.03 -17.87 35.42
N GLN A 41 -10.81 -18.91 35.69
CA GLN A 41 -12.15 -19.11 35.13
C GLN A 41 -13.09 -17.90 35.32
N ASP A 42 -13.08 -17.29 36.51
CA ASP A 42 -13.95 -16.14 36.83
C ASP A 42 -13.52 -14.83 36.13
N ARG A 43 -12.38 -14.84 35.44
CA ARG A 43 -11.76 -13.64 34.83
C ARG A 43 -11.64 -13.74 33.31
N LEU A 44 -12.26 -14.75 32.68
CA LEU A 44 -12.19 -14.96 31.23
C LEU A 44 -12.73 -13.77 30.42
N VAL A 45 -13.68 -13.00 30.95
CA VAL A 45 -14.16 -11.75 30.32
C VAL A 45 -13.04 -10.77 30.01
N ASN A 46 -11.94 -10.78 30.79
CA ASN A 46 -10.79 -9.94 30.50
C ASN A 46 -10.11 -10.33 29.19
N LEU A 47 -10.14 -11.60 28.77
CA LEU A 47 -9.59 -12.00 27.48
C LEU A 47 -10.36 -11.38 26.30
N GLU A 48 -11.69 -11.22 26.40
CA GLU A 48 -12.50 -10.56 25.37
C GLU A 48 -12.09 -9.09 25.21
N TRP A 49 -11.93 -8.37 26.34
CA TRP A 49 -11.41 -7.00 26.33
C TRP A 49 -9.96 -6.91 25.82
N GLY A 50 -9.15 -7.93 26.15
CA GLY A 50 -7.79 -8.08 25.65
C GLY A 50 -7.77 -8.27 24.13
N GLU A 51 -8.68 -9.07 23.59
CA GLU A 51 -8.80 -9.36 22.16
C GLU A 51 -9.20 -8.11 21.39
N GLN A 52 -10.22 -7.40 21.86
CA GLN A 52 -10.67 -6.16 21.25
C GLN A 52 -9.55 -5.11 21.27
N SER A 53 -8.81 -5.01 22.38
CA SER A 53 -7.67 -4.10 22.50
C SER A 53 -6.52 -4.50 21.56
N ALA A 54 -6.24 -5.79 21.43
CA ALA A 54 -5.20 -6.29 20.53
C ALA A 54 -5.54 -6.06 19.05
N ARG A 55 -6.81 -6.24 18.65
CA ARG A 55 -7.28 -5.88 17.29
C ARG A 55 -7.11 -4.39 17.01
N GLN A 56 -7.44 -3.53 17.97
CA GLN A 56 -7.20 -2.09 17.83
C GLN A 56 -5.70 -1.77 17.72
N ALA A 57 -4.83 -2.49 18.43
CA ALA A 57 -3.39 -2.30 18.32
C ALA A 57 -2.89 -2.57 16.89
N VAL A 58 -3.32 -3.67 16.26
CA VAL A 58 -2.99 -4.00 14.86
C VAL A 58 -3.61 -2.99 13.90
N LEU A 59 -4.88 -2.62 14.10
CA LEU A 59 -5.58 -1.62 13.27
C LEU A 59 -4.81 -0.30 13.22
N TYR A 60 -4.38 0.21 14.38
CA TYR A 60 -3.69 1.48 14.45
C TYR A 60 -2.22 1.39 14.05
N ASP A 61 -1.55 0.28 14.30
CA ASP A 61 -0.16 0.09 13.89
C ASP A 61 0.11 -1.36 13.51
N PHE A 62 -0.21 -1.69 12.25
CA PHE A 62 0.08 -2.99 11.65
C PHE A 62 1.58 -3.17 11.37
N THR A 63 2.42 -2.14 11.49
CA THR A 63 3.86 -2.24 11.21
C THR A 63 4.67 -2.73 12.40
N ASN A 64 4.07 -2.76 13.60
CA ASN A 64 4.72 -3.26 14.80
C ASN A 64 4.41 -4.76 15.00
N PRO A 65 5.42 -5.65 14.93
CA PRO A 65 5.21 -7.10 15.06
C PRO A 65 4.61 -7.50 16.41
N ASP A 66 4.85 -6.73 17.48
CA ASP A 66 4.34 -7.06 18.81
C ASP A 66 2.82 -6.89 18.93
N ASN A 67 2.22 -6.04 18.09
CA ASN A 67 0.76 -5.90 18.02
C ASN A 67 0.10 -7.19 17.46
N TRP A 68 0.74 -7.83 16.48
CA TRP A 68 0.30 -9.11 15.95
C TRP A 68 0.52 -10.26 16.96
N LYS A 69 1.68 -10.26 17.63
CA LYS A 69 2.01 -11.28 18.65
C LYS A 69 1.01 -11.29 19.80
N ILE A 70 0.60 -10.11 20.31
CA ILE A 70 -0.39 -10.07 21.40
C ILE A 70 -1.76 -10.56 20.92
N LEU A 71 -2.15 -10.25 19.68
CA LEU A 71 -3.43 -10.68 19.12
C LEU A 71 -3.50 -12.21 19.00
N VAL A 72 -2.48 -12.85 18.42
CA VAL A 72 -2.42 -14.32 18.35
C VAL A 72 -2.34 -14.93 19.74
N ARG A 73 -1.59 -14.34 20.68
CA ARG A 73 -1.52 -14.82 22.07
C ARG A 73 -2.90 -14.81 22.74
N VAL A 74 -3.66 -13.73 22.63
CA VAL A 74 -5.00 -13.64 23.23
C VAL A 74 -5.94 -14.67 22.59
N LYS A 75 -5.94 -14.80 21.27
CA LYS A 75 -6.78 -15.78 20.56
C LYS A 75 -6.42 -17.22 20.92
N THR A 76 -5.13 -17.52 21.13
CA THR A 76 -4.69 -18.83 21.63
C THR A 76 -5.27 -19.13 23.01
N LEU A 77 -5.25 -18.14 23.92
CA LEU A 77 -5.85 -18.29 25.25
C LEU A 77 -7.38 -18.45 25.20
N LEU A 78 -8.04 -17.86 24.21
CA LEU A 78 -9.48 -18.01 23.96
C LEU A 78 -9.83 -19.34 23.28
N GLY A 79 -8.86 -20.12 22.79
CA GLY A 79 -9.14 -21.31 21.98
C GLY A 79 -9.67 -20.97 20.57
N ASP A 80 -9.47 -19.74 20.11
CA ASP A 80 -10.00 -19.20 18.84
C ASP A 80 -9.08 -19.58 17.65
N SER A 81 -9.15 -20.84 17.22
CA SER A 81 -8.33 -21.36 16.11
C SER A 81 -8.62 -20.64 14.79
N GLU A 82 -9.90 -20.43 14.47
CA GLU A 82 -10.32 -19.73 13.25
C GLU A 82 -9.84 -18.27 13.25
N GLY A 83 -9.92 -17.59 14.39
CA GLY A 83 -9.40 -16.23 14.49
C GLY A 83 -7.88 -16.15 14.39
N ILE A 84 -7.12 -17.15 14.86
CA ILE A 84 -5.66 -17.19 14.63
C ILE A 84 -5.38 -17.35 13.14
N GLN A 85 -6.11 -18.22 12.46
CA GLN A 85 -6.03 -18.36 11.01
C GLN A 85 -6.24 -16.99 10.37
N SER A 86 -7.39 -16.33 10.60
CA SER A 86 -7.70 -15.02 10.02
C SER A 86 -6.63 -13.96 10.29
N VAL A 87 -5.97 -13.98 11.45
CA VAL A 87 -4.86 -13.05 11.75
C VAL A 87 -3.63 -13.33 10.89
N LEU A 88 -3.32 -14.60 10.60
CA LEU A 88 -2.26 -14.97 9.67
C LEU A 88 -2.62 -14.58 8.23
N GLU A 89 -3.87 -14.78 7.79
CA GLU A 89 -4.33 -14.37 6.45
C GLU A 89 -4.22 -12.85 6.28
N ASP A 90 -4.59 -12.09 7.32
CA ASP A 90 -4.47 -10.64 7.34
C ASP A 90 -3.00 -10.19 7.27
N LEU A 91 -2.10 -10.82 8.04
CA LEU A 91 -0.67 -10.54 7.96
C LEU A 91 -0.11 -10.82 6.56
N PHE A 92 -0.53 -11.92 5.93
CA PHE A 92 -0.06 -12.27 4.59
C PHE A 92 -0.56 -11.29 3.52
N SER A 93 -1.79 -10.81 3.64
CA SER A 93 -2.31 -9.72 2.82
C SER A 93 -1.48 -8.45 2.99
N VAL A 94 -1.12 -8.07 4.23
CA VAL A 94 -0.22 -6.94 4.52
C VAL A 94 1.19 -7.13 3.93
N LEU A 95 1.65 -8.37 3.82
CA LEU A 95 2.93 -8.71 3.17
C LEU A 95 2.80 -8.84 1.63
N GLY A 96 1.64 -8.50 1.07
CA GLY A 96 1.35 -8.54 -0.36
C GLY A 96 1.18 -9.94 -0.94
N ARG A 97 0.96 -10.95 -0.10
CA ARG A 97 0.72 -12.33 -0.53
C ARG A 97 -0.75 -12.55 -0.80
N LYS A 98 -1.02 -13.38 -1.81
CA LYS A 98 -2.38 -13.75 -2.22
C LYS A 98 -3.02 -14.69 -1.19
N PRO A 99 -4.22 -14.39 -0.66
CA PRO A 99 -4.89 -15.23 0.34
C PRO A 99 -5.11 -16.68 -0.12
N GLU A 100 -5.26 -16.91 -1.43
CA GLU A 100 -5.48 -18.26 -1.98
C GLU A 100 -4.28 -19.19 -1.79
N GLN A 101 -3.07 -18.65 -1.54
CA GLN A 101 -1.90 -19.46 -1.20
C GLN A 101 -2.03 -20.15 0.17
N LEU A 102 -3.03 -19.77 0.97
CA LEU A 102 -3.29 -20.31 2.30
C LEU A 102 -4.13 -21.59 2.30
N ILE A 103 -4.61 -22.03 1.12
CA ILE A 103 -5.09 -23.41 0.94
C ILE A 103 -4.00 -24.42 1.39
N GLN A 104 -2.72 -24.04 1.29
CA GLN A 104 -1.60 -24.86 1.79
C GLN A 104 -1.59 -25.04 3.32
N LEU A 105 -2.37 -24.24 4.06
CA LEU A 105 -2.52 -24.32 5.51
C LEU A 105 -3.77 -25.09 5.95
N GLU A 106 -4.53 -25.67 5.01
CA GLU A 106 -5.71 -26.48 5.32
C GLU A 106 -5.32 -27.69 6.19
N GLY A 107 -6.07 -27.93 7.26
CA GLY A 107 -5.82 -29.01 8.21
C GLY A 107 -4.70 -28.75 9.23
N ILE A 108 -4.13 -27.54 9.27
CA ILE A 108 -3.18 -27.15 10.32
C ILE A 108 -3.92 -26.80 11.61
N ASP A 109 -3.45 -27.33 12.75
CA ASP A 109 -3.89 -26.89 14.07
C ASP A 109 -3.24 -25.56 14.43
N PHE A 110 -3.99 -24.47 14.26
CA PHE A 110 -3.52 -23.10 14.53
C PHE A 110 -3.38 -22.79 16.02
N LEU A 111 -4.04 -23.53 16.92
CA LEU A 111 -3.85 -23.33 18.37
C LEU A 111 -2.44 -23.75 18.79
N THR A 112 -1.92 -24.84 18.21
CA THR A 112 -0.58 -25.33 18.54
C THR A 112 0.52 -24.65 17.71
N SER A 113 0.24 -24.33 16.45
CA SER A 113 1.26 -23.90 15.49
C SER A 113 1.20 -22.41 15.13
N GLY A 114 0.05 -21.75 15.31
CA GLY A 114 -0.20 -20.42 14.75
C GLY A 114 0.76 -19.35 15.24
N TYR A 115 1.13 -19.37 16.53
CA TYR A 115 2.13 -18.44 17.06
C TYR A 115 3.53 -18.67 16.45
N ARG A 116 3.91 -19.94 16.21
CA ARG A 116 5.19 -20.25 15.56
C ARG A 116 5.19 -19.84 14.09
N LEU A 117 4.09 -20.05 13.39
CA LEU A 117 3.91 -19.61 12.00
C LEU A 117 3.98 -18.07 11.89
N LEU A 118 3.36 -17.36 12.84
CA LEU A 118 3.45 -15.92 12.94
C LEU A 118 4.92 -15.48 13.08
N LEU A 119 5.64 -16.02 14.06
CA LEU A 119 7.04 -15.66 14.30
C LEU A 119 7.92 -15.96 13.08
N ALA A 120 7.81 -17.16 12.51
CA ALA A 120 8.56 -17.54 11.32
C ALA A 120 8.28 -16.61 10.13
N SER A 121 7.03 -16.17 9.97
CA SER A 121 6.64 -15.24 8.91
C SER A 121 7.24 -13.84 9.11
N LEU A 122 7.20 -13.34 10.35
CA LEU A 122 7.78 -12.04 10.71
C LEU A 122 9.31 -12.04 10.63
N ASP A 123 9.95 -13.15 10.98
CA ASP A 123 11.41 -13.31 10.88
C ASP A 123 11.86 -13.37 9.41
N ALA A 124 11.09 -14.05 8.55
CA ALA A 124 11.38 -14.16 7.13
C ALA A 124 11.06 -12.88 6.33
N ASP A 125 10.08 -12.08 6.77
CA ASP A 125 9.65 -10.87 6.08
C ASP A 125 9.23 -9.75 7.08
N PRO A 126 10.21 -9.06 7.69
CA PRO A 126 9.93 -8.13 8.79
C PRO A 126 9.06 -6.93 8.40
N LEU A 127 8.07 -6.60 9.21
CA LEU A 127 7.17 -5.46 9.00
C LEU A 127 7.86 -4.10 9.20
N ASP A 128 8.92 -4.03 10.01
CA ASP A 128 9.70 -2.80 10.14
C ASP A 128 10.65 -2.65 8.94
N PRO A 129 10.56 -1.54 8.17
CA PRO A 129 11.36 -1.35 6.96
C PRO A 129 12.87 -1.26 7.24
N ASN A 130 13.28 -0.83 8.44
CA ASN A 130 14.69 -0.79 8.81
C ASN A 130 15.23 -2.19 9.15
N GLN A 131 14.43 -3.00 9.86
CA GLN A 131 14.78 -4.40 10.12
C GLN A 131 14.84 -5.19 8.80
N TRP A 132 13.83 -5.02 7.94
CA TRP A 132 13.82 -5.57 6.60
C TRP A 132 15.07 -5.15 5.81
N TRP A 133 15.43 -3.87 5.82
CA TRP A 133 16.61 -3.39 5.09
C TRP A 133 17.90 -4.01 5.61
N LYS A 134 18.08 -4.13 6.93
CA LYS A 134 19.24 -4.82 7.53
C LYS A 134 19.34 -6.28 7.08
N MET A 135 18.21 -6.95 6.87
CA MET A 135 18.17 -8.32 6.39
C MET A 135 18.59 -8.41 4.90
N VAL A 136 18.01 -7.57 4.03
CA VAL A 136 18.21 -7.69 2.58
C VAL A 136 19.51 -7.03 2.09
N SER A 137 19.97 -5.94 2.72
CA SER A 137 21.14 -5.17 2.26
C SER A 137 22.47 -5.93 2.34
N ASN A 138 22.55 -6.94 3.20
CA ASN A 138 23.75 -7.76 3.38
C ASN A 138 23.92 -8.84 2.29
N SER A 139 22.91 -9.06 1.43
CA SER A 139 22.96 -10.08 0.39
C SER A 139 22.35 -9.58 -0.92
N LYS A 140 23.20 -9.43 -1.95
CA LYS A 140 22.75 -9.04 -3.30
C LYS A 140 21.72 -10.00 -3.88
N GLY A 141 21.82 -11.31 -3.57
CA GLY A 141 20.87 -12.32 -4.01
C GLY A 141 19.47 -12.08 -3.41
N VAL A 142 19.40 -11.84 -2.10
CA VAL A 142 18.14 -11.59 -1.40
C VAL A 142 17.46 -10.31 -1.89
N LEU A 143 18.24 -9.25 -2.18
CA LEU A 143 17.69 -8.05 -2.80
C LEU A 143 17.16 -8.34 -4.20
N ALA A 144 17.90 -9.06 -5.04
CA ALA A 144 17.44 -9.44 -6.38
C ALA A 144 16.14 -10.27 -6.33
N ASP A 145 16.04 -11.23 -5.41
CA ASP A 145 14.84 -12.04 -5.19
C ASP A 145 13.66 -11.15 -4.76
N PHE A 146 13.89 -10.16 -3.90
CA PHE A 146 12.87 -9.18 -3.54
C PHE A 146 12.41 -8.35 -4.74
N LEU A 147 13.34 -7.88 -5.58
CA LEU A 147 13.03 -7.09 -6.77
C LEU A 147 12.20 -7.89 -7.78
N ASP A 148 12.51 -9.18 -7.99
CA ASP A 148 11.73 -10.08 -8.85
C ASP A 148 10.36 -10.40 -8.25
N ARG A 149 10.31 -10.66 -6.94
CA ARG A 149 9.06 -11.03 -6.27
C ARG A 149 8.08 -9.85 -6.19
N THR A 150 8.56 -8.62 -6.04
CA THR A 150 7.69 -7.45 -5.83
C THR A 150 6.72 -7.22 -6.99
N SER A 151 7.09 -7.57 -8.23
CA SER A 151 6.17 -7.48 -9.37
C SER A 151 5.04 -8.52 -9.34
N LYS A 152 5.15 -9.55 -8.50
CA LYS A 152 4.17 -10.66 -8.39
C LYS A 152 3.28 -10.53 -7.15
N LEU A 153 3.57 -9.56 -6.28
CA LEU A 153 2.80 -9.31 -5.06
C LEU A 153 1.54 -8.51 -5.36
N ASP A 154 0.52 -8.74 -4.54
CA ASP A 154 -0.69 -7.94 -4.51
C ASP A 154 -0.52 -6.79 -3.51
N LEU A 155 -0.23 -5.61 -4.04
CA LEU A 155 0.01 -4.37 -3.30
C LEU A 155 -1.19 -3.42 -3.39
N ARG A 156 -2.37 -3.94 -3.74
CA ARG A 156 -3.64 -3.18 -3.74
C ARG A 156 -4.11 -2.88 -2.32
N ASP A 157 -3.90 -3.80 -1.36
CA ASP A 157 -4.15 -3.55 0.07
C ASP A 157 -3.36 -2.31 0.51
N ARG A 158 -4.03 -1.38 1.18
CA ARG A 158 -3.43 -0.09 1.58
C ARG A 158 -2.23 -0.26 2.50
N ARG A 159 -2.30 -1.21 3.42
CA ARG A 159 -1.25 -1.50 4.40
C ARG A 159 -0.05 -2.14 3.72
N ALA A 160 -0.28 -3.05 2.77
CA ALA A 160 0.77 -3.58 1.91
C ALA A 160 1.43 -2.46 1.10
N ASN A 161 0.63 -1.61 0.46
CA ASN A 161 1.15 -0.49 -0.32
C ASN A 161 2.02 0.47 0.52
N THR A 162 1.58 0.82 1.73
CA THR A 162 2.35 1.64 2.69
C THR A 162 3.64 0.94 3.14
N LEU A 163 3.56 -0.36 3.47
CA LEU A 163 4.71 -1.15 3.89
C LEU A 163 5.79 -1.19 2.80
N PHE A 164 5.40 -1.52 1.57
CA PHE A 164 6.32 -1.62 0.44
C PHE A 164 6.85 -0.26 -0.01
N SER A 165 6.03 0.79 0.03
CA SER A 165 6.50 2.16 -0.22
C SER A 165 7.66 2.54 0.71
N ARG A 166 7.55 2.24 2.00
CA ARG A 166 8.62 2.48 3.00
C ARG A 166 9.85 1.60 2.79
N ARG A 167 9.69 0.37 2.27
CA ARG A 167 10.82 -0.52 1.94
C ARG A 167 11.61 0.03 0.76
N ILE A 168 10.93 0.45 -0.30
CA ILE A 168 11.64 0.97 -1.49
C ILE A 168 12.32 2.30 -1.21
N GLU A 169 11.86 3.08 -0.23
CA GLU A 169 12.62 4.25 0.26
C GLU A 169 14.01 3.86 0.78
N ARG A 170 14.18 2.68 1.40
CA ARG A 170 15.51 2.22 1.83
C ARG A 170 16.41 1.85 0.66
N ILE A 171 15.83 1.33 -0.41
CA ILE A 171 16.53 1.09 -1.69
C ILE A 171 17.00 2.44 -2.25
N ARG A 172 16.14 3.46 -2.29
CA ARG A 172 16.51 4.83 -2.67
C ARG A 172 17.63 5.38 -1.80
N ASP A 173 17.51 5.28 -0.49
CA ASP A 173 18.47 5.83 0.46
C ASP A 173 19.85 5.12 0.36
N SER A 174 19.89 3.92 -0.23
CA SER A 174 21.13 3.20 -0.57
C SER A 174 21.82 3.70 -1.84
N GLY A 175 21.15 4.56 -2.62
CA GLY A 175 21.62 5.09 -3.90
C GLY A 175 21.13 4.33 -5.13
N ASP A 176 20.39 3.23 -4.97
CA ASP A 176 19.81 2.47 -6.09
C ASP A 176 18.49 3.12 -6.57
N GLU A 177 18.65 4.28 -7.20
CA GLU A 177 17.54 5.10 -7.67
C GLU A 177 16.75 4.45 -8.82
N ASP A 178 17.41 3.63 -9.66
CA ASP A 178 16.75 2.96 -10.79
C ASP A 178 15.77 1.90 -10.30
N GLN A 179 16.17 1.08 -9.31
CA GLN A 179 15.25 0.12 -8.71
C GLN A 179 14.14 0.82 -7.92
N PHE A 180 14.44 1.92 -7.22
CA PHE A 180 13.41 2.73 -6.57
C PHE A 180 12.34 3.21 -7.56
N MET A 181 12.75 3.77 -8.70
CA MET A 181 11.81 4.27 -9.71
C MET A 181 11.00 3.13 -10.34
N ARG A 182 11.66 2.01 -10.68
CA ARG A 182 10.99 0.83 -11.23
C ARG A 182 9.91 0.32 -10.28
N LEU A 183 10.25 0.10 -9.01
CA LEU A 183 9.30 -0.41 -8.03
C LEU A 183 8.22 0.60 -7.66
N SER A 184 8.55 1.90 -7.62
CA SER A 184 7.56 2.96 -7.38
C SER A 184 6.45 2.91 -8.44
N LYS A 185 6.80 2.73 -9.71
CA LYS A 185 5.80 2.59 -10.79
C LYS A 185 4.92 1.35 -10.61
N ILE A 186 5.49 0.20 -10.21
CA ILE A 186 4.71 -1.01 -9.91
C ILE A 186 3.72 -0.77 -8.75
N ILE A 187 4.19 -0.20 -7.64
CA ILE A 187 3.36 0.11 -6.46
C ILE A 187 2.23 1.08 -6.82
N LEU A 188 2.54 2.10 -7.62
CA LEU A 188 1.60 3.13 -8.05
C LEU A 188 0.64 2.65 -9.14
N ALA A 189 1.05 1.68 -9.97
CA ALA A 189 0.17 1.02 -10.92
C ALA A 189 -0.90 0.20 -10.21
N GLN A 190 -0.55 -0.46 -9.10
CA GLN A 190 -1.51 -1.21 -8.29
C GLN A 190 -2.36 -0.31 -7.39
N ARG A 191 -1.82 0.80 -6.86
CA ARG A 191 -2.57 1.76 -6.04
C ARG A 191 -2.33 3.23 -6.46
N PRO A 192 -2.99 3.70 -7.53
CA PRO A 192 -2.87 5.08 -8.02
C PRO A 192 -3.24 6.19 -7.03
N THR A 193 -3.89 5.88 -5.91
CA THR A 193 -4.31 6.86 -4.88
C THR A 193 -3.23 7.20 -3.85
N ASN A 194 -2.08 6.51 -3.84
CA ASN A 194 -1.00 6.79 -2.89
C ASN A 194 -0.25 8.08 -3.26
N HIS A 195 -0.71 9.20 -2.70
CA HIS A 195 -0.14 10.53 -2.98
C HIS A 195 1.31 10.69 -2.48
N GLU A 196 1.72 10.01 -1.40
CA GLU A 196 3.08 10.08 -0.86
C GLU A 196 4.09 9.40 -1.79
N ALA A 197 3.73 8.25 -2.35
CA ALA A 197 4.54 7.54 -3.33
C ALA A 197 4.64 8.36 -4.64
N TRP A 198 3.54 8.96 -5.10
CA TRP A 198 3.56 9.86 -6.26
C TRP A 198 4.48 11.07 -6.04
N ALA A 199 4.37 11.73 -4.88
CA ALA A 199 5.25 12.86 -4.55
C ALA A 199 6.73 12.42 -4.45
N SER A 200 7.00 11.22 -3.94
CA SER A 200 8.36 10.67 -3.86
C SER A 200 8.94 10.33 -5.23
N LEU A 201 8.15 9.76 -6.13
CA LEU A 201 8.54 9.50 -7.52
C LEU A 201 8.75 10.82 -8.28
N GLY A 202 7.88 11.80 -8.08
CA GLY A 202 8.01 13.15 -8.67
C GLY A 202 9.31 13.84 -8.25
N ARG A 203 9.68 13.76 -6.96
CA ARG A 203 10.99 14.26 -6.47
C ARG A 203 12.17 13.56 -7.14
N MET A 204 12.04 12.26 -7.43
CA MET A 204 13.09 11.52 -8.10
C MET A 204 13.27 11.99 -9.55
N HIS A 205 12.18 12.10 -10.31
CA HIS A 205 12.19 12.65 -11.66
C HIS A 205 12.74 14.08 -11.69
N GLU A 206 12.33 14.94 -10.74
CA GLU A 206 12.83 16.32 -10.61
C GLU A 206 14.35 16.34 -10.41
N ARG A 207 14.90 15.51 -9.51
CA ARG A 207 16.36 15.42 -9.31
C ARG A 207 17.12 14.93 -10.53
N ARG A 208 16.48 14.14 -11.39
CA ARG A 208 17.05 13.67 -12.67
C ARG A 208 16.87 14.67 -13.83
N GLY A 209 16.20 15.81 -13.60
CA GLY A 209 15.87 16.77 -14.65
C GLY A 209 14.74 16.31 -15.58
N GLU A 210 14.01 15.26 -15.21
CA GLU A 210 12.88 14.69 -15.95
C GLU A 210 11.59 15.46 -15.59
N TYR A 211 11.60 16.77 -15.83
CA TYR A 211 10.59 17.70 -15.31
C TYR A 211 9.16 17.42 -15.81
N SER A 212 9.00 16.85 -17.01
CA SER A 212 7.69 16.46 -17.50
C SER A 212 7.09 15.35 -16.64
N ASP A 213 7.85 14.29 -16.36
CA ASP A 213 7.39 13.18 -15.53
C ASP A 213 7.21 13.63 -14.07
N ALA A 214 8.09 14.51 -13.57
CA ALA A 214 7.94 15.12 -12.25
C ALA A 214 6.59 15.87 -12.13
N TRP A 215 6.25 16.70 -13.11
CA TRP A 215 4.96 17.40 -13.16
C TRP A 215 3.79 16.42 -13.08
N LEU A 216 3.82 15.35 -13.89
CA LEU A 216 2.72 14.37 -13.95
C LEU A 216 2.55 13.63 -12.62
N CYS A 217 3.67 13.26 -11.98
CA CYS A 217 3.65 12.65 -10.66
C CYS A 217 3.07 13.60 -9.60
N TYR A 218 3.50 14.87 -9.59
CA TYR A 218 2.97 15.84 -8.63
C TYR A 218 1.51 16.21 -8.89
N ASP A 219 1.09 16.27 -10.15
CA ASP A 219 -0.30 16.48 -10.53
C ASP A 219 -1.20 15.35 -10.03
N GLN A 220 -0.76 14.10 -10.19
CA GLN A 220 -1.45 12.95 -9.64
C GLN A 220 -1.47 13.00 -8.10
N ALA A 221 -0.33 13.28 -7.45
CA ALA A 221 -0.24 13.39 -5.99
C ALA A 221 -1.23 14.42 -5.42
N GLN A 222 -1.25 15.63 -5.99
CA GLN A 222 -2.13 16.71 -5.56
C GLN A 222 -3.60 16.45 -5.94
N SER A 223 -3.86 15.71 -7.03
CA SER A 223 -5.22 15.25 -7.36
C SER A 223 -5.77 14.27 -6.32
N CYS A 224 -4.92 13.42 -5.73
CA CYS A 224 -5.30 12.48 -4.69
C CYS A 224 -5.37 13.14 -3.31
N PHE A 225 -4.51 14.12 -3.03
CA PHE A 225 -4.50 14.84 -1.76
C PHE A 225 -4.40 16.36 -1.99
N PRO A 226 -5.54 17.03 -2.25
CA PRO A 226 -5.56 18.46 -2.58
C PRO A 226 -4.99 19.38 -1.49
N GLY A 227 -4.93 18.91 -0.24
CA GLY A 227 -4.34 19.66 0.89
C GLY A 227 -2.82 19.81 0.84
N ASN A 228 -2.13 19.06 -0.03
CA ASN A 228 -0.67 19.15 -0.20
C ASN A 228 -0.32 19.74 -1.57
N PRO A 229 0.17 21.00 -1.64
CA PRO A 229 0.35 21.75 -2.88
C PRO A 229 1.63 21.38 -3.66
N VAL A 230 2.03 20.09 -3.67
CA VAL A 230 3.31 19.65 -4.24
C VAL A 230 3.52 20.04 -5.70
N ARG A 231 2.46 20.05 -6.53
CA ARG A 231 2.54 20.45 -7.93
C ARG A 231 2.74 21.95 -8.07
N ASP A 232 2.03 22.72 -7.26
CA ASP A 232 2.10 24.18 -7.31
C ASP A 232 3.46 24.68 -6.76
N GLU A 233 3.99 24.01 -5.73
CA GLU A 233 5.36 24.23 -5.23
C GLU A 233 6.41 23.89 -6.30
N PHE A 234 6.28 22.75 -6.99
CA PHE A 234 7.16 22.39 -8.09
C PHE A 234 7.12 23.43 -9.22
N LYS A 235 5.92 23.89 -9.58
CA LYS A 235 5.75 24.95 -10.58
C LYS A 235 6.51 26.22 -10.19
N SER A 236 6.38 26.66 -8.93
CA SER A 236 7.10 27.82 -8.42
C SER A 236 8.61 27.65 -8.55
N ARG A 237 9.15 26.50 -8.13
CA ARG A 237 10.59 26.20 -8.27
C ARG A 237 11.06 26.27 -9.73
N MET A 238 10.28 25.70 -10.65
CA MET A 238 10.61 25.72 -12.08
C MET A 238 10.55 27.13 -12.67
N GLU A 239 9.60 27.97 -12.22
CA GLU A 239 9.52 29.38 -12.64
C GLU A 239 10.70 30.18 -12.08
N ASP A 240 11.09 29.95 -10.81
CA ASP A 240 12.22 30.61 -10.15
C ASP A 240 13.59 30.20 -10.74
N GLU A 241 13.78 28.94 -11.13
CA GLU A 241 15.02 28.46 -11.76
C GLU A 241 15.23 29.08 -13.16
N LEU A 242 14.14 29.36 -13.87
CA LEU A 242 14.14 30.04 -15.17
C LEU A 242 14.42 31.56 -15.08
N ASP A 243 14.32 32.15 -13.88
CA ASP A 243 14.48 33.59 -13.65
C ASP A 243 15.93 34.11 -13.77
N GLY A 244 16.91 33.21 -13.96
CA GLY A 244 18.32 33.58 -14.09
C GLY A 244 18.69 34.40 -15.34
N LYS A 245 17.91 34.36 -16.44
CA LYS A 245 18.26 35.11 -17.68
C LYS A 245 17.10 35.68 -18.51
N GLN A 246 15.84 35.23 -18.37
CA GLN A 246 14.67 35.82 -19.06
C GLN A 246 13.38 35.21 -18.47
N ARG A 247 12.44 36.06 -18.01
CA ARG A 247 11.12 35.66 -17.48
C ARG A 247 10.37 34.73 -18.45
N ARG A 248 10.49 33.41 -18.31
CA ARG A 248 9.71 32.43 -19.07
C ARG A 248 8.87 31.63 -18.09
N LYS A 249 7.55 31.70 -18.24
CA LYS A 249 6.62 30.84 -17.49
C LYS A 249 6.91 29.37 -17.84
N TRP A 250 7.03 28.53 -16.82
CA TRP A 250 7.12 27.09 -17.00
C TRP A 250 5.89 26.58 -17.77
N LYS A 251 6.11 25.65 -18.71
CA LYS A 251 5.04 25.02 -19.48
C LYS A 251 4.87 23.58 -19.01
N SER A 252 3.63 23.22 -18.66
CA SER A 252 3.30 21.84 -18.34
C SER A 252 3.43 20.93 -19.56
N PRO A 253 3.58 19.61 -19.35
CA PRO A 253 3.60 18.61 -20.41
C PRO A 253 2.38 18.72 -21.34
N GLY A 254 2.63 18.54 -22.64
CA GLY A 254 1.59 18.47 -23.66
C GLY A 254 0.70 17.23 -23.52
N ILE A 255 -0.37 17.17 -24.32
CA ILE A 255 -1.34 16.06 -24.28
C ILE A 255 -0.66 14.72 -24.59
N GLU A 256 0.20 14.66 -25.61
CA GLU A 256 0.93 13.44 -25.99
C GLU A 256 1.75 12.87 -24.83
N GLN A 257 2.53 13.71 -24.14
CA GLN A 257 3.32 13.28 -22.99
C GLN A 257 2.46 12.75 -21.83
N ARG A 258 1.29 13.36 -21.60
CA ARG A 258 0.33 12.88 -20.59
C ARG A 258 -0.22 11.52 -20.97
N VAL A 259 -0.63 11.36 -22.22
CA VAL A 259 -1.18 10.11 -22.75
C VAL A 259 -0.15 8.99 -22.67
N ASP A 260 1.09 9.25 -23.09
CA ASP A 260 2.19 8.27 -23.04
C ASP A 260 2.49 7.81 -21.61
N PHE A 261 2.52 8.75 -20.66
CA PHE A 261 2.74 8.45 -19.26
C PHE A 261 1.61 7.60 -18.67
N LEU A 262 0.35 8.00 -18.93
CA LEU A 262 -0.82 7.30 -18.41
C LEU A 262 -0.97 5.91 -19.05
N SER A 263 -0.66 5.77 -20.33
CA SER A 263 -0.65 4.47 -21.02
C SER A 263 0.36 3.51 -20.37
N LYS A 264 1.57 3.97 -20.04
CA LYS A 264 2.56 3.13 -19.34
C LYS A 264 2.08 2.69 -17.96
N MET A 265 1.36 3.55 -17.24
CA MET A 265 0.81 3.21 -15.93
C MET A 265 -0.39 2.24 -16.05
N GLU A 266 -1.22 2.42 -17.07
CA GLU A 266 -2.31 1.50 -17.44
C GLU A 266 -1.78 0.11 -17.79
N ASP A 267 -0.74 0.05 -18.64
CA ASP A 267 -0.09 -1.22 -19.02
C ASP A 267 0.46 -1.95 -17.79
N MET A 268 1.08 -1.22 -16.85
CA MET A 268 1.59 -1.80 -15.60
C MET A 268 0.49 -2.21 -14.62
N ALA A 269 -0.70 -1.62 -14.72
CA ALA A 269 -1.86 -1.97 -13.90
C ALA A 269 -2.66 -3.14 -14.50
N THR A 270 -2.45 -3.44 -15.78
CA THR A 270 -3.07 -4.55 -16.49
C THR A 270 -2.51 -5.87 -15.96
N PRO A 271 -3.35 -6.82 -15.49
CA PRO A 271 -2.88 -8.14 -15.08
C PRO A 271 -2.24 -8.92 -16.24
N ASP A 272 -1.20 -9.71 -15.97
CA ASP A 272 -0.50 -10.50 -16.99
C ASP A 272 -1.44 -11.39 -17.84
N SER A 273 -2.53 -11.90 -17.25
CA SER A 273 -3.53 -12.72 -17.97
C SER A 273 -4.27 -11.96 -19.07
N GLU A 274 -4.40 -10.63 -18.93
CA GLU A 274 -5.09 -9.77 -19.89
C GLU A 274 -4.15 -9.16 -20.94
N ILE A 275 -2.84 -9.23 -20.72
CA ILE A 275 -1.85 -8.72 -21.68
C ILE A 275 -1.83 -9.62 -22.94
N GLU A 276 -2.02 -10.93 -22.78
CA GLU A 276 -2.05 -11.88 -23.89
C GLU A 276 -3.35 -11.82 -24.72
N SER A 277 -4.44 -11.33 -24.14
CA SER A 277 -5.76 -11.22 -24.78
C SER A 277 -5.98 -9.89 -25.52
N LYS A 278 -5.17 -8.86 -25.27
CA LYS A 278 -5.21 -7.55 -25.95
C LYS A 278 -4.84 -7.69 -27.45
N VAL A 279 -5.81 -8.04 -28.28
CA VAL A 279 -5.79 -7.67 -29.69
C VAL A 279 -5.94 -6.15 -29.74
N VAL A 280 -5.04 -5.46 -30.43
CA VAL A 280 -5.08 -3.99 -30.60
C VAL A 280 -6.26 -3.64 -31.52
N GLU A 281 -7.48 -3.78 -31.03
CA GLU A 281 -8.65 -3.17 -31.62
C GLU A 281 -8.88 -1.82 -30.93
N ILE A 282 -9.09 -0.77 -31.73
CA ILE A 282 -9.50 0.53 -31.22
C ILE A 282 -10.91 0.31 -30.67
N ALA A 283 -11.04 0.35 -29.34
CA ALA A 283 -12.31 0.20 -28.64
C ALA A 283 -13.40 1.07 -29.30
N GLU A 284 -14.40 0.44 -29.92
CA GLU A 284 -15.56 1.16 -30.46
C GLU A 284 -16.37 1.85 -29.33
N ASN A 285 -16.21 1.37 -28.08
CA ASN A 285 -16.82 1.95 -26.88
C ASN A 285 -15.85 1.92 -25.66
N PRO A 286 -14.95 2.91 -25.53
CA PRO A 286 -13.99 2.97 -24.42
C PRO A 286 -14.62 3.04 -23.03
N MET A 287 -15.83 3.59 -22.89
CA MET A 287 -16.54 3.63 -21.60
C MET A 287 -17.08 2.27 -21.19
N GLY A 288 -17.53 1.46 -22.15
CA GLY A 288 -17.96 0.08 -21.89
C GLY A 288 -16.82 -0.79 -21.36
N GLU A 289 -15.61 -0.62 -21.90
CA GLU A 289 -14.41 -1.32 -21.40
C GLU A 289 -14.08 -0.93 -19.94
N VAL A 290 -14.22 0.35 -19.60
CA VAL A 290 -14.04 0.82 -18.21
C VAL A 290 -15.04 0.15 -17.27
N GLU A 291 -16.32 0.04 -17.67
CA GLU A 291 -17.34 -0.64 -16.88
C GLU A 291 -17.01 -2.12 -16.66
N GLU A 292 -16.56 -2.81 -17.71
CA GLU A 292 -16.13 -4.22 -17.64
C GLU A 292 -14.92 -4.39 -16.70
N MET A 293 -13.89 -3.56 -16.83
CA MET A 293 -12.74 -3.56 -15.92
C MET A 293 -13.16 -3.40 -14.45
N VAL A 294 -14.15 -2.53 -14.18
CA VAL A 294 -14.65 -2.31 -12.82
C VAL A 294 -15.40 -3.53 -12.28
N ILE A 295 -16.17 -4.22 -13.12
CA ILE A 295 -16.89 -5.46 -12.77
C ILE A 295 -15.89 -6.57 -12.44
N GLU A 296 -14.80 -6.66 -13.19
CA GLU A 296 -13.73 -7.65 -12.98
C GLU A 296 -12.79 -7.31 -11.81
N GLY A 297 -12.97 -6.16 -11.16
CA GLY A 297 -12.11 -5.70 -10.07
C GLY A 297 -10.76 -5.13 -10.53
N ARG A 298 -10.58 -4.86 -11.83
CA ARG A 298 -9.42 -4.17 -12.43
C ARG A 298 -9.52 -2.65 -12.26
N ILE A 299 -9.78 -2.21 -11.03
CA ILE A 299 -10.09 -0.80 -10.70
C ILE A 299 -8.92 0.14 -11.03
N SER A 300 -7.67 -0.28 -10.78
CA SER A 300 -6.49 0.54 -11.05
C SER A 300 -6.23 0.73 -12.56
N GLU A 301 -6.49 -0.28 -13.37
CA GLU A 301 -6.42 -0.18 -14.83
C GLU A 301 -7.49 0.78 -15.36
N ALA A 302 -8.75 0.59 -14.93
CA ALA A 302 -9.85 1.51 -15.23
C ALA A 302 -9.54 2.95 -14.82
N PHE A 303 -8.86 3.15 -13.68
CA PHE A 303 -8.44 4.46 -13.22
C PHE A 303 -7.45 5.13 -14.20
N PHE A 304 -6.42 4.44 -14.65
CA PHE A 304 -5.46 5.03 -15.59
C PHE A 304 -6.06 5.25 -16.97
N MET A 305 -6.89 4.31 -17.45
CA MET A 305 -7.60 4.44 -18.71
C MET A 305 -8.52 5.67 -18.71
N THR A 306 -9.35 5.83 -17.69
CA THR A 306 -10.25 7.00 -17.56
C THR A 306 -9.47 8.30 -17.41
N ARG A 307 -8.34 8.31 -16.69
CA ARG A 307 -7.48 9.49 -16.60
C ARG A 307 -6.84 9.83 -17.96
N ARG A 308 -6.46 8.84 -18.76
CA ARG A 308 -5.94 9.01 -20.13
C ARG A 308 -7.00 9.60 -21.04
N MET A 309 -8.23 9.07 -20.98
CA MET A 309 -9.40 9.57 -21.70
C MET A 309 -9.71 11.03 -21.34
N ALA A 310 -9.65 11.38 -20.04
CA ALA A 310 -9.81 12.75 -19.57
C ALA A 310 -8.72 13.69 -20.13
N ALA A 311 -7.47 13.24 -20.20
CA ALA A 311 -6.39 14.01 -20.82
C ALA A 311 -6.59 14.25 -22.33
N GLN A 312 -7.32 13.36 -23.01
CA GLN A 312 -7.71 13.46 -24.42
C GLN A 312 -8.99 14.29 -24.62
N GLY A 313 -9.69 14.68 -23.55
CA GLY A 313 -10.91 15.48 -23.60
C GLY A 313 -12.18 14.69 -23.88
N ILE A 314 -12.19 13.39 -23.59
CA ILE A 314 -13.40 12.56 -23.70
C ILE A 314 -14.40 12.96 -22.61
N GLU A 315 -15.64 13.25 -23.02
CA GLU A 315 -16.72 13.67 -22.13
C GLU A 315 -17.08 12.55 -21.12
N GLY A 316 -17.33 12.90 -19.86
CA GLY A 316 -17.66 11.96 -18.78
C GLY A 316 -16.45 11.26 -18.13
N ALA A 317 -15.26 11.33 -18.74
CA ALA A 317 -14.08 10.61 -18.24
C ALA A 317 -13.55 11.16 -16.91
N ILE A 318 -13.73 12.47 -16.66
CA ILE A 318 -13.29 13.12 -15.42
C ILE A 318 -14.15 12.65 -14.25
N GLU A 319 -15.47 12.63 -14.46
CA GLU A 319 -16.46 12.22 -13.46
C GLU A 319 -16.23 10.77 -13.04
N ILE A 320 -16.07 9.86 -14.01
CA ILE A 320 -15.79 8.45 -13.75
C ILE A 320 -14.43 8.29 -13.04
N ASN A 321 -13.40 9.02 -13.47
CA ASN A 321 -12.09 8.95 -12.81
C ASN A 321 -12.18 9.36 -11.33
N GLU A 322 -12.98 10.38 -11.01
CA GLU A 322 -13.20 10.81 -9.62
C GLU A 322 -13.99 9.78 -8.81
N GLU A 323 -14.97 9.11 -9.40
CA GLU A 323 -15.70 8.01 -8.77
C GLU A 323 -14.79 6.82 -8.46
N LEU A 324 -13.96 6.41 -9.42
CA LEU A 324 -12.97 5.35 -9.24
C LEU A 324 -11.97 5.71 -8.14
N ARG A 325 -11.48 6.96 -8.11
CA ARG A 325 -10.60 7.45 -7.04
C ARG A 325 -11.23 7.27 -5.66
N LYS A 326 -12.48 7.73 -5.50
CA LYS A 326 -13.23 7.61 -4.23
C LYS A 326 -13.49 6.17 -3.84
N LYS A 327 -13.71 5.26 -4.79
CA LYS A 327 -13.85 3.82 -4.54
C LYS A 327 -12.57 3.25 -3.96
N MET A 328 -11.43 3.53 -4.59
CA MET A 328 -10.10 3.07 -4.16
C MET A 328 -9.65 3.66 -2.81
N GLU A 329 -10.14 4.83 -2.42
CA GLU A 329 -9.85 5.43 -1.11
C GLU A 329 -10.58 4.70 0.04
N ARG A 330 -11.70 4.03 -0.26
CA ARG A 330 -12.52 3.29 0.70
C ARG A 330 -12.07 1.84 0.89
N GLU A 331 -11.29 1.30 -0.06
CA GLU A 331 -10.72 -0.05 -0.08
C GLU A 331 -9.31 -0.11 0.54
#